data_AF-A0A1H9XNV3-F1
#
_entry.id   AF-A0A1H9XNV3-F1
#
_cell.length_a   1.000
_cell.length_b   1.000
_cell.length_c   1.000
_cell.angle_alpha   90.00
_cell.angle_beta   90.00
_cell.angle_gamma   90.00
#
_symmetry.space_group_name_H-M   'P 1'
#
loop_
_entity.id
_entity.type
_entity.pdbx_description
1 polymer ?
#
loop_
_entity_poly.entity_id
_entity_poly.type
_entity_poly.pdbx_seq_one_letter_code
_entity_poly.pdbx_strand_id
1 'polypeptide(L)' 'MAPTYPFSETDGLTLDPTYERLRRDEPVSRVTYPYGGEGWLVTSYEETKFVLGDPRFSRARTVG' A
#
# COMPACT_ATOMS: atom_id res chain seq x y z
N MET A 1 -10.54 -3.34 12.14
CA MET A 1 -10.22 -2.01 11.56
C MET A 1 -8.95 -2.16 10.75
N ALA A 2 -8.85 -1.50 9.60
CA ALA A 2 -7.65 -1.55 8.77
C ALA A 2 -6.46 -0.87 9.48
N PRO A 3 -5.22 -1.36 9.32
CA PRO A 3 -4.04 -0.74 9.92
C PRO A 3 -3.78 0.65 9.32
N THR A 4 -3.33 1.58 10.16
CA THR A 4 -2.88 2.90 9.72
C THR A 4 -1.58 2.77 8.95
N TYR A 5 -1.53 3.43 7.79
CA TYR A 5 -0.34 3.59 6.99
C TYR A 5 0.24 5.00 7.16
N PRO A 6 1.57 5.19 7.23
CA PRO A 6 2.62 4.17 7.31
C PRO A 6 2.60 3.35 8.62
N PHE A 7 3.16 2.13 8.60
CA PHE A 7 3.09 1.18 9.73
C PHE A 7 4.02 1.53 10.91
N SER A 8 5.14 2.20 10.64
CA SER A 8 6.11 2.65 11.63
C SER A 8 6.75 3.96 11.18
N GLU A 9 7.47 4.62 12.10
CA GLU A 9 8.44 5.63 11.70
C GLU A 9 9.57 4.98 10.90
N THR A 10 10.16 5.74 9.97
CA THR A 10 11.25 5.27 9.12
C THR A 10 12.54 5.13 9.93
N ASP A 11 13.15 3.94 9.90
CA ASP A 11 14.47 3.69 10.49
C ASP A 11 15.49 3.38 9.39
N GLY A 12 16.22 4.42 8.94
CA GLY A 12 17.27 4.30 7.93
C GLY A 12 16.80 3.59 6.66
N LEU A 13 17.40 2.44 6.36
CA LEU A 13 17.08 1.60 5.20
C LEU A 13 16.22 0.37 5.55
N THR A 14 15.82 0.25 6.82
CA THR A 14 15.06 -0.88 7.30
C THR A 14 13.59 -0.72 6.93
N LEU A 15 13.05 -1.70 6.22
CA LEU A 15 11.60 -1.78 5.97
C LEU A 15 10.91 -2.37 7.19
N ASP A 16 9.72 -1.85 7.51
CA ASP A 16 8.88 -2.44 8.55
C ASP A 16 8.55 -3.91 8.21
N PRO A 17 8.68 -4.85 9.16
CA PRO A 17 8.38 -6.28 8.93
C PRO A 17 6.96 -6.56 8.43
N THR A 18 6.02 -5.63 8.67
CA THR A 18 4.65 -5.70 8.14
C THR A 18 4.63 -5.79 6.63
N TYR A 19 5.52 -5.10 5.91
CA TYR A 19 5.58 -5.21 4.46
C TYR A 19 5.93 -6.62 3.99
N GLU A 20 6.80 -7.34 4.70
CA GLU A 20 7.11 -8.74 4.39
C GLU A 20 5.93 -9.66 4.68
N ARG A 21 5.29 -9.50 5.84
CA ARG A 21 4.09 -10.27 6.21
C ARG A 21 2.97 -10.08 5.19
N LEU A 22 2.63 -8.83 4.87
CA LEU A 22 1.57 -8.52 3.89
C LEU A 22 1.92 -9.08 2.52
N ARG A 23 3.16 -8.92 2.05
CA ARG A 23 3.57 -9.48 0.74
C ARG A 23 3.39 -10.99 0.65
N ARG A 24 3.54 -11.72 1.77
CA ARG A 24 3.40 -13.18 1.83
C ARG A 24 1.94 -13.63 1.97
N ASP A 25 1.22 -13.00 2.88
CA ASP A 25 -0.06 -13.53 3.37
C ASP A 25 -1.28 -12.76 2.82
N GLU A 26 -1.12 -11.47 2.52
CA GLU A 26 -2.20 -10.59 2.06
C GLU A 26 -1.64 -9.47 1.16
N PRO A 27 -1.21 -9.78 -0.08
CA PRO A 27 -0.43 -8.85 -0.91
C PRO A 27 -1.19 -7.62 -1.39
N VAL A 28 -2.52 -7.61 -1.24
CA VAL A 28 -3.42 -6.49 -1.49
C VAL A 28 -4.26 -6.29 -0.24
N SER A 29 -3.92 -5.29 0.58
CA SER A 29 -4.51 -5.08 1.91
C SER A 29 -5.22 -3.74 2.00
N ARG A 30 -6.29 -3.67 2.81
CA ARG A 30 -6.94 -2.39 3.14
C ARG A 30 -6.11 -1.63 4.18
N VAL A 31 -5.93 -0.33 4.02
CA VAL A 31 -5.24 0.55 4.98
C VAL A 31 -6.00 1.86 5.19
N THR A 32 -5.79 2.51 6.33
CA THR A 32 -6.23 3.88 6.60
C THR A 32 -5.07 4.86 6.44
N TYR A 33 -5.33 6.05 5.90
CA TYR A 33 -4.32 7.10 5.79
C TYR A 33 -4.22 7.92 7.08
N PRO A 34 -3.05 8.51 7.39
CA PRO A 34 -2.85 9.20 8.67
C PRO A 34 -3.62 10.53 8.73
N TYR A 35 -3.98 11.08 7.57
CA TYR A 35 -4.83 12.26 7.39
C TYR A 35 -6.30 11.91 7.11
N GLY A 36 -6.69 10.65 7.27
CA GLY A 36 -8.05 10.16 7.06
C GLY A 36 -8.31 9.58 5.67
N GLY A 37 -9.38 8.80 5.58
CA GLY A 37 -9.72 8.01 4.40
C GLY A 37 -9.08 6.62 4.42
N GLU A 38 -9.49 5.81 3.45
CA GLU A 38 -9.01 4.44 3.27
C GLU A 38 -8.51 4.22 1.85
N GLY A 39 -7.60 3.26 1.70
CA GLY A 39 -7.10 2.84 0.42
C GLY A 39 -6.69 1.37 0.42
N TRP A 40 -6.19 0.96 -0.74
CA TRP A 40 -5.57 -0.34 -0.94
C TRP A 40 -4.04 -0.17 -0.96
N LEU A 41 -3.33 -1.02 -0.24
CA LEU A 41 -1.88 -1.16 -0.28
C LEU A 41 -1.52 -2.45 -1.03
N VAL A 42 -0.71 -2.33 -2.07
CA VAL A 42 -0.20 -3.46 -2.85
C VAL A 42 1.27 -3.67 -2.52
N THR A 43 1.66 -4.90 -2.18
CA THR A 43 3.02 -5.22 -1.68
C THR A 43 3.75 -6.30 -2.47
N SER A 44 3.05 -7.07 -3.32
CA SER A 44 3.69 -8.05 -4.21
C SER A 44 4.11 -7.42 -5.54
N TYR A 45 5.12 -8.02 -6.16
CA TYR A 45 5.65 -7.54 -7.44
C TYR A 45 4.61 -7.65 -8.57
N GLU A 46 3.96 -8.81 -8.71
CA GLU A 46 3.00 -9.06 -9.80
C GLU A 46 1.80 -8.12 -9.73
N GLU A 47 1.21 -7.94 -8.55
CA GLU A 47 0.08 -7.03 -8.36
C GLU A 47 0.48 -5.57 -8.56
N THR A 48 1.68 -5.18 -8.10
CA THR A 48 2.19 -3.81 -8.32
C THR A 48 2.36 -3.53 -9.82
N LYS A 49 2.94 -4.48 -10.55
CA LYS A 49 3.11 -4.38 -12.01
C LYS A 49 1.77 -4.29 -12.72
N PHE A 50 0.79 -5.10 -12.30
CA PHE A 50 -0.56 -5.06 -12.85
C PHE A 50 -1.25 -3.70 -12.61
N VAL A 51 -1.29 -3.22 -11.36
CA VAL A 51 -1.96 -1.96 -11.00
C VAL A 51 -1.33 -0.76 -11.70
N LEU A 52 0.00 -0.71 -11.80
CA LEU A 52 0.69 0.41 -12.44
C LEU A 52 0.69 0.36 -13.97
N GLY A 53 0.48 -0.83 -14.57
CA GLY A 53 0.50 -1.02 -16.02
C GLY A 53 -0.89 -1.04 -16.66
N ASP A 54 -1.96 -1.27 -15.90
CA ASP A 54 -3.30 -1.42 -16.43
C ASP A 54 -4.05 -0.07 -16.49
N PRO A 55 -4.60 0.31 -17.67
CA PRO A 55 -5.24 1.62 -17.87
C PRO A 55 -6.52 1.84 -17.06
N ARG A 56 -7.07 0.79 -16.44
CA ARG A 56 -8.22 0.91 -15.52
C ARG A 56 -7.85 1.64 -14.24
N PHE A 57 -6.58 1.64 -13.85
CA PHE A 57 -6.09 2.41 -12.71
C PHE A 57 -5.54 3.75 -13.21
N SER A 58 -6.04 4.85 -12.63
CA SER A 58 -5.71 6.21 -13.07
C SER A 58 -5.32 7.10 -11.91
N ARG A 59 -4.36 7.99 -12.16
CA ARG A 59 -3.95 9.06 -11.25
C ARG A 59 -4.70 10.38 -11.49
N ALA A 60 -5.58 10.43 -12.50
CA ALA A 60 -6.21 11.66 -12.96
C ALA A 60 -7.12 12.35 -11.91
N ARG A 61 -7.57 11.61 -10.89
CA ARG A 61 -8.42 12.09 -9.79
C ARG A 61 -7.67 12.20 -8.46
N THR A 62 -6.34 12.01 -8.44
CA THR A 62 -5.55 11.98 -7.19
C THR A 62 -5.19 13.37 -6.66
N VAL A 63 -5.40 14.43 -7.45
CA VAL A 63 -5.23 15.84 -7.04
C VAL A 63 -6.61 16.47 -6.83
N GLY A 64 -6.89 16.85 -5.58
CA GLY A 64 -8.03 17.62 -5.10
C GLY A 64 -7.68 18.20 -3.74
#